data_AF-Q962D4-F1
#
_entry.id   AF-Q962D4-F1
#
_cell.length_a   1.000
_cell.length_b   1.000
_cell.length_c   1.000
_cell.angle_alpha   90.00
_cell.angle_beta   90.00
_cell.angle_gamma   90.00
#
_symmetry.space_group_name_H-M   'P 1'
#
loop_
_entity.id
_entity.type
_entity.pdbx_description
1 polymer ?
#
loop_
_entity_poly.entity_id
_entity_poly.type
_entity_poly.pdbx_seq_one_letter_code
_entity_poly.pdbx_strand_id
1 'polypeptide(L)'
;MRVLLLLLLLSICASAGFLDTKFGQKIKKTLDKIKAVLNGTALIAIREKFIRLREKIKAKLTLSPARKAILDEVMKHIKMIKKDKIQEKGDSIDEINEKSAIGQLLYQGDIVLTEKQAQQITEDIENDKGDREKRQAFRDRNYPRTLWSKGVYFHFHRNATPEVRSVFVKGAKLWMKDTCIDFFESNSAPDRIRVFKENGCWSYVGRLGGEQDLSLGEGCQSVGTAAHEIGHAIGFYHTHARHDRDNFITFNAQNVKPDWLDQFTLQTPATNENYGITYDYGSIMHYGANSASQNGRPTMVPHDPKYVETLGSPIISFYELLMINKHYDCTKNCDPATSAQCKMGGFPHPRDCTRCICPSGYGGKLCDQKPAGCGSIYQATNQYQTLHDEIGDKRAGQRPREDMDFCYYWITAPKGSKIEIKIAGLSQGAAVEGCQYWGVEIKTHADQRLTGYRFCAPEDVGVRLVSNFNIVPIITYNIFYATYVDIQYRIVGDNVGGPMPQPQPNSNCVDNEQCATLVRTKNFCQSRFFTESVKRGLCPKSSGFCR
;
A
#
# COMPACT_ATOMS: atom_id res chain seq x y z
N MET A 1 41.98 12.77 -36.03
CA MET A 1 40.70 13.52 -35.90
C MET A 1 39.53 12.94 -36.73
N ARG A 2 39.52 11.64 -37.07
CA ARG A 2 38.43 10.98 -37.84
C ARG A 2 37.86 9.70 -37.21
N VAL A 3 38.29 9.33 -36.00
CA VAL A 3 37.79 8.15 -35.28
C VAL A 3 36.80 8.53 -34.15
N LEU A 4 36.80 9.78 -33.69
CA LEU A 4 35.84 10.27 -32.68
C LEU A 4 34.46 10.66 -33.25
N LEU A 5 34.32 10.86 -34.56
CA LEU A 5 33.02 11.20 -35.17
C LEU A 5 32.13 9.97 -35.44
N LEU A 6 32.72 8.77 -35.55
CA LEU A 6 31.98 7.52 -35.78
C LEU A 6 31.38 6.94 -34.49
N LEU A 7 31.99 7.21 -33.33
CA LEU A 7 31.44 6.83 -32.03
C LEU A 7 30.25 7.71 -31.58
N LEU A 8 30.17 8.95 -32.06
CA LEU A 8 29.03 9.86 -31.80
C LEU A 8 27.82 9.61 -32.74
N LEU A 9 28.04 8.95 -33.88
CA LEU A 9 26.97 8.57 -34.81
C LEU A 9 26.33 7.22 -34.44
N LEU A 10 27.05 6.33 -33.75
CA LEU A 10 26.49 5.06 -33.25
C LEU A 10 25.59 5.24 -32.01
N SER A 11 25.74 6.32 -31.25
CA SER A 11 24.81 6.67 -30.16
C SER A 11 23.50 7.33 -30.62
N ILE A 12 23.40 7.74 -31.90
CA ILE A 12 22.20 8.38 -32.46
C ILE A 12 21.33 7.36 -33.22
N CYS A 13 21.91 6.25 -33.70
CA CYS A 13 21.16 5.19 -34.39
C CYS A 13 20.32 4.30 -33.45
N ALA A 14 20.62 4.25 -32.15
CA ALA A 14 19.80 3.51 -31.17
C ALA A 14 18.50 4.26 -30.77
N SER A 15 18.49 5.59 -30.92
CA SER A 15 17.35 6.46 -30.59
C SER A 15 16.36 6.69 -31.74
N ALA A 16 16.72 6.34 -32.98
CA ALA A 16 15.86 6.57 -34.14
C ALA A 16 14.65 5.63 -34.18
N GLY A 17 14.84 4.34 -33.87
CA GLY A 17 13.76 3.35 -33.94
C GLY A 17 12.67 3.50 -32.87
N PHE A 18 13.02 4.01 -31.69
CA PHE A 18 12.06 4.25 -30.61
C PHE A 18 11.18 5.47 -30.87
N LEU A 19 11.78 6.58 -31.29
CA LEU A 19 11.10 7.86 -31.56
C LEU A 19 10.18 7.82 -32.79
N ASP A 20 10.38 6.89 -33.71
CA ASP A 20 9.53 6.68 -34.89
C ASP A 20 8.26 5.85 -34.61
N THR A 21 8.16 5.21 -33.45
CA THR A 21 6.90 4.56 -33.04
C THR A 21 5.84 5.60 -32.67
N LYS A 22 4.56 5.25 -32.81
CA LYS A 22 3.42 6.09 -32.35
C LYS A 22 3.57 6.50 -30.87
N PHE A 23 4.22 5.64 -30.08
CA PHE A 23 4.59 5.86 -28.69
C PHE A 23 5.77 6.86 -28.54
N GLY A 24 6.84 6.68 -29.31
CA GLY A 24 8.00 7.57 -29.35
C GLY A 24 7.65 9.01 -29.76
N GLN A 25 6.73 9.17 -30.73
CA GLN A 25 6.24 10.49 -31.14
C GLN A 25 5.39 11.18 -30.04
N LYS A 26 4.55 10.40 -29.33
CA LYS A 26 3.77 10.90 -28.18
C LYS A 26 4.69 11.32 -27.03
N ILE A 27 5.71 10.52 -26.75
CA ILE A 27 6.75 10.79 -25.75
C ILE A 27 7.58 12.02 -26.11
N LYS A 28 7.97 12.18 -27.38
CA LYS A 28 8.73 13.36 -27.84
C LYS A 28 8.01 14.68 -27.53
N LYS A 29 6.70 14.74 -27.79
CA LYS A 29 5.86 15.91 -27.48
C LYS A 29 5.70 16.15 -25.98
N THR A 30 5.70 15.10 -25.16
CA THR A 30 5.67 15.21 -23.69
C THR A 30 7.03 15.62 -23.13
N LEU A 31 8.13 15.10 -23.68
CA LEU A 31 9.49 15.42 -23.25
C LEU A 31 9.84 16.89 -23.43
N ASP A 32 9.37 17.52 -24.49
CA ASP A 32 9.54 18.97 -24.67
C ASP A 32 8.87 19.80 -23.56
N LYS A 33 7.92 19.22 -22.81
CA LYS A 33 7.31 19.81 -21.60
C LYS A 33 8.03 19.43 -20.30
N ILE A 34 8.64 18.25 -20.23
CA ILE A 34 9.31 17.72 -19.02
C ILE A 34 10.78 18.16 -18.90
N LYS A 35 11.42 18.53 -20.03
CA LYS A 35 12.84 18.92 -20.12
C LYS A 35 13.28 20.04 -19.17
N ALA A 36 12.36 20.80 -18.59
CA ALA A 36 12.70 21.91 -17.68
C ALA A 36 13.12 21.45 -16.28
N VAL A 37 12.75 20.24 -15.83
CA VAL A 37 12.94 19.81 -14.43
C VAL A 37 13.54 18.40 -14.29
N LEU A 38 12.99 17.40 -14.99
CA LEU A 38 13.58 16.06 -14.99
C LEU A 38 14.58 15.93 -16.15
N ASN A 39 15.67 15.20 -15.94
CA ASN A 39 16.60 14.84 -17.02
C ASN A 39 15.89 13.88 -17.98
N GLY A 40 15.16 14.44 -18.95
CA GLY A 40 14.35 13.71 -19.90
C GLY A 40 15.17 12.67 -20.67
N THR A 41 16.42 12.98 -20.99
CA THR A 41 17.33 12.03 -21.66
C THR A 41 17.60 10.80 -20.79
N ALA A 42 17.89 10.99 -19.49
CA ALA A 42 18.11 9.89 -18.56
C ALA A 42 16.83 9.06 -18.37
N LEU A 43 15.66 9.70 -18.26
CA LEU A 43 14.37 9.00 -18.16
C LEU A 43 14.07 8.15 -19.40
N ILE A 44 14.32 8.68 -20.60
CA ILE A 44 14.15 7.91 -21.85
C ILE A 44 15.10 6.72 -21.85
N ALA A 45 16.38 6.93 -21.52
CA ALA A 45 17.37 5.86 -21.51
C ALA A 45 16.97 4.74 -20.53
N ILE A 46 16.46 5.10 -19.34
CA ILE A 46 15.90 4.14 -18.38
C ILE A 46 14.68 3.44 -18.98
N ARG A 47 13.74 4.17 -19.57
CA ARG A 47 12.52 3.60 -20.17
C ARG A 47 12.85 2.62 -21.29
N GLU A 48 13.82 2.93 -22.14
CA GLU A 48 14.29 2.05 -23.21
C GLU A 48 14.85 0.73 -22.66
N LYS A 49 15.52 0.72 -21.50
CA LYS A 49 15.96 -0.52 -20.83
C LYS A 49 14.76 -1.41 -20.48
N PHE A 50 13.73 -0.84 -19.86
CA PHE A 50 12.53 -1.60 -19.49
C PHE A 50 11.75 -2.10 -20.71
N ILE A 51 11.70 -1.33 -21.79
CA ILE A 51 11.05 -1.73 -23.04
C ILE A 51 11.75 -2.95 -23.66
N ARG A 52 13.08 -3.01 -23.63
CA ARG A 52 13.83 -4.18 -24.11
C ARG A 52 13.50 -5.44 -23.31
N LEU A 53 13.09 -5.30 -22.04
CA LEU A 53 12.67 -6.39 -21.17
C LEU A 53 11.19 -6.76 -21.28
N ARG A 54 10.40 -6.05 -22.10
CA ARG A 54 8.93 -6.17 -22.13
C ARG A 54 8.44 -7.60 -22.35
N GLU A 55 9.00 -8.32 -23.32
CA GLU A 55 8.55 -9.71 -23.57
C GLU A 55 8.91 -10.66 -22.43
N LYS A 56 10.07 -10.44 -21.77
CA LYS A 56 10.46 -11.22 -20.59
C LYS A 56 9.54 -10.92 -19.40
N ILE A 57 9.21 -9.64 -19.19
CA ILE A 57 8.27 -9.21 -18.16
C ILE A 57 6.89 -9.82 -18.43
N LYS A 58 6.40 -9.72 -19.67
CA LYS A 58 5.11 -10.28 -20.09
C LYS A 58 5.05 -11.79 -19.85
N ALA A 59 6.11 -12.52 -20.18
CA ALA A 59 6.20 -13.95 -19.90
C ALA A 59 6.09 -14.25 -18.40
N LYS A 60 6.80 -13.49 -17.54
CA LYS A 60 6.73 -13.65 -16.07
C LYS A 60 5.36 -13.32 -15.48
N LEU A 61 4.66 -12.34 -16.05
CA LEU A 61 3.35 -11.90 -15.58
C LEU A 61 2.19 -12.71 -16.16
N THR A 62 2.45 -13.59 -17.12
CA THR A 62 1.41 -14.41 -17.73
C THR A 62 0.97 -15.50 -16.75
N LEU A 63 -0.33 -15.56 -16.48
CA LEU A 63 -0.90 -16.58 -15.59
C LEU A 63 -0.85 -17.96 -16.22
N SER A 64 -0.54 -18.97 -15.41
CA SER A 64 -0.78 -20.37 -15.77
C SER A 64 -2.28 -20.63 -15.98
N PRO A 65 -2.66 -21.65 -16.78
CA PRO A 65 -4.07 -21.99 -16.98
C PRO A 65 -4.84 -22.24 -15.67
N ALA A 66 -4.20 -22.87 -14.68
CA ALA A 66 -4.79 -23.12 -13.37
C ALA A 66 -5.05 -21.82 -12.59
N ARG A 67 -4.09 -20.89 -12.57
CA ARG A 67 -4.28 -19.57 -11.93
C ARG A 67 -5.34 -18.76 -12.65
N LYS A 68 -5.43 -18.86 -13.97
CA LYS A 68 -6.48 -18.19 -14.76
C LYS A 68 -7.88 -18.71 -14.40
N ALA A 69 -8.05 -20.03 -14.27
CA ALA A 69 -9.33 -20.61 -13.86
C ALA A 69 -9.76 -20.14 -12.45
N ILE A 70 -8.81 -20.05 -11.51
CA ILE A 70 -9.07 -19.51 -10.16
C ILE A 70 -9.51 -18.03 -10.27
N LEU A 71 -8.78 -17.23 -11.05
CA LEU A 71 -9.14 -15.84 -11.28
C LEU A 71 -10.56 -15.71 -11.84
N ASP A 72 -10.90 -16.49 -12.86
CA ASP A 72 -12.23 -16.46 -13.50
C ASP A 72 -13.35 -16.78 -12.48
N GLU A 73 -13.08 -17.65 -11.50
CA GLU A 73 -14.01 -17.95 -10.41
C GLU A 73 -14.13 -16.82 -9.37
N VAL A 74 -13.01 -16.25 -8.95
CA VAL A 74 -12.99 -15.11 -8.01
C VAL A 74 -13.70 -13.90 -8.63
N MET A 75 -13.49 -13.64 -9.92
CA MET A 75 -14.12 -12.54 -10.66
C MET A 75 -15.65 -12.59 -10.64
N LYS A 76 -16.28 -13.78 -10.51
CA LYS A 76 -17.75 -13.92 -10.39
C LYS A 76 -18.30 -13.34 -9.10
N HIS A 77 -17.46 -13.23 -8.08
CA HIS A 77 -17.82 -12.75 -6.75
C HIS A 77 -17.51 -11.27 -6.54
N ILE A 78 -16.86 -10.62 -7.51
CA ILE A 78 -16.54 -9.19 -7.45
C ILE A 78 -17.74 -8.40 -7.97
N LYS A 79 -18.26 -7.54 -7.11
CA LYS A 79 -19.22 -6.53 -7.53
C LYS A 79 -18.46 -5.35 -8.13
N MET A 80 -18.78 -5.00 -9.37
CA MET A 80 -18.20 -3.83 -10.00
C MET A 80 -18.99 -2.60 -9.56
N ILE A 81 -18.32 -1.67 -8.90
CA ILE A 81 -18.92 -0.40 -8.49
C ILE A 81 -19.03 0.55 -9.68
N LYS A 82 -20.08 1.37 -9.71
CA LYS A 82 -20.10 2.55 -10.58
C LYS A 82 -19.17 3.61 -10.00
N LYS A 83 -18.02 3.83 -10.66
CA LYS A 83 -17.07 4.85 -10.25
C LYS A 83 -17.61 6.24 -10.52
N ASP A 84 -17.68 7.04 -9.47
CA ASP A 84 -17.86 8.48 -9.59
C ASP A 84 -16.55 9.14 -10.07
N LYS A 85 -16.65 10.35 -10.62
CA LYS A 85 -15.50 11.16 -10.99
C LYS A 85 -15.59 12.48 -10.23
N ILE A 86 -14.72 12.66 -9.25
CA ILE A 86 -14.76 13.84 -8.37
C ILE A 86 -13.81 14.92 -8.87
N GLN A 87 -12.60 14.52 -9.26
CA GLN A 87 -11.58 15.44 -9.77
C GLN A 87 -11.43 15.34 -11.29
N GLU A 88 -11.33 16.50 -11.95
CA GLU A 88 -11.16 16.57 -13.41
C GLU A 88 -9.87 15.86 -13.86
N LYS A 89 -8.77 16.15 -13.14
CA LYS A 89 -7.43 15.61 -13.39
C LYS A 89 -7.27 14.14 -13.01
N GLY A 90 -8.26 13.52 -12.39
CA GLY A 90 -8.18 12.13 -11.92
C GLY A 90 -8.28 12.07 -10.41
N ASP A 91 -8.83 10.97 -9.92
CA ASP A 91 -9.05 10.76 -8.50
C ASP A 91 -7.82 10.07 -7.88
N SER A 92 -7.08 9.26 -8.64
CA SER A 92 -5.85 8.58 -8.20
C SER A 92 -4.56 9.14 -8.84
N ILE A 93 -3.41 8.85 -8.22
CA ILE A 93 -2.09 9.25 -8.72
C ILE A 93 -1.83 8.71 -10.13
N ASP A 94 -2.19 7.45 -10.41
CA ASP A 94 -1.99 6.85 -11.73
C ASP A 94 -2.82 7.53 -12.82
N GLU A 95 -4.07 7.92 -12.51
CA GLU A 95 -4.90 8.69 -13.43
C GLU A 95 -4.33 10.10 -13.69
N ILE A 96 -3.90 10.79 -12.63
CA ILE A 96 -3.30 12.13 -12.71
C ILE A 96 -2.03 12.10 -13.57
N ASN A 97 -1.15 11.13 -13.32
CA ASN A 97 0.12 11.00 -14.02
C ASN A 97 -0.07 10.55 -15.48
N GLU A 98 -1.04 9.69 -15.75
CA GLU A 98 -1.39 9.31 -17.11
C GLU A 98 -1.94 10.50 -17.91
N LYS A 99 -2.87 11.28 -17.33
CA LYS A 99 -3.42 12.48 -17.98
C LYS A 99 -2.39 13.58 -18.16
N SER A 100 -1.43 13.69 -17.24
CA SER A 100 -0.25 14.53 -17.34
C SER A 100 0.80 14.00 -18.34
N ALA A 101 0.57 12.81 -18.91
CA ALA A 101 1.45 12.09 -19.85
C ALA A 101 2.85 11.75 -19.30
N ILE A 102 3.07 11.87 -17.99
CA ILE A 102 4.34 11.53 -17.33
C ILE A 102 4.37 10.09 -16.83
N GLY A 103 3.20 9.47 -16.53
CA GLY A 103 3.15 8.18 -15.84
C GLY A 103 3.80 7.01 -16.60
N GLN A 104 3.84 7.07 -17.93
CA GLN A 104 4.52 6.07 -18.76
C GLN A 104 6.05 6.23 -18.79
N LEU A 105 6.56 7.40 -18.42
CA LEU A 105 8.00 7.69 -18.34
C LEU A 105 8.56 7.33 -16.96
N LEU A 106 7.73 7.44 -15.93
CA LEU A 106 8.09 7.07 -14.58
C LEU A 106 8.02 5.54 -14.39
N TYR A 107 8.83 5.07 -13.44
CA TYR A 107 8.76 3.69 -13.00
C TYR A 107 7.60 3.54 -12.03
N GLN A 108 6.81 2.49 -12.20
CA GLN A 108 5.56 2.31 -11.45
C GLN A 108 4.76 3.61 -11.35
N GLY A 109 4.54 4.31 -12.47
CA GLY A 109 3.64 5.47 -12.57
C GLY A 109 4.08 6.79 -11.92
N ASP A 110 4.84 6.77 -10.82
CA ASP A 110 5.16 7.94 -9.98
C ASP A 110 6.58 7.90 -9.37
N ILE A 111 7.40 6.89 -9.68
CA ILE A 111 8.77 6.80 -9.18
C ILE A 111 9.77 7.28 -10.24
N VAL A 112 10.59 8.26 -9.86
CA VAL A 112 11.78 8.63 -10.62
C VAL A 112 12.95 7.73 -10.19
N LEU A 113 13.45 6.91 -11.11
CA LEU A 113 14.63 6.08 -10.86
C LEU A 113 15.92 6.82 -11.19
N THR A 114 16.94 6.61 -10.36
CA THR A 114 18.33 6.87 -10.76
C THR A 114 18.82 5.80 -11.73
N GLU A 115 19.87 6.09 -12.50
CA GLU A 115 20.48 5.10 -13.41
C GLU A 115 20.94 3.83 -12.67
N LYS A 116 21.44 3.98 -11.44
CA LYS A 116 21.89 2.87 -10.59
C LYS A 116 20.71 1.99 -10.15
N GLN A 117 19.62 2.59 -9.70
CA GLN A 117 18.40 1.84 -9.34
C GLN A 117 17.82 1.12 -10.57
N ALA A 118 17.74 1.81 -11.70
CA ALA A 118 17.27 1.21 -12.96
C ALA A 118 18.15 0.04 -13.41
N GLN A 119 19.47 0.16 -13.29
CA GLN A 119 20.39 -0.92 -13.60
C GLN A 119 20.19 -2.12 -12.67
N GLN A 120 20.08 -1.92 -11.36
CA GLN A 120 19.81 -3.00 -10.40
C GLN A 120 18.51 -3.75 -10.73
N ILE A 121 17.43 -3.01 -11.00
CA ILE A 121 16.15 -3.62 -11.37
C ILE A 121 16.24 -4.39 -12.69
N THR A 122 16.93 -3.83 -13.69
CA THR A 122 17.12 -4.50 -15.00
C THR A 122 17.91 -5.80 -14.84
N GLU A 123 19.06 -5.75 -14.14
CA GLU A 123 19.91 -6.92 -13.86
C GLU A 123 19.14 -8.00 -13.09
N ASP A 124 18.29 -7.60 -12.16
CA ASP A 124 17.47 -8.52 -11.38
C ASP A 124 16.39 -9.22 -12.23
N ILE A 125 15.73 -8.47 -13.13
CA ILE A 125 14.77 -9.03 -14.08
C ILE A 125 15.48 -10.03 -15.02
N GLU A 126 16.71 -9.72 -15.43
CA GLU A 126 17.52 -10.54 -16.32
C GLU A 126 18.02 -11.83 -15.65
N ASN A 127 18.52 -11.75 -14.42
CA ASN A 127 19.26 -12.84 -13.78
C ASN A 127 18.39 -13.91 -13.10
N ASP A 128 17.06 -13.76 -13.07
CA ASP A 128 16.13 -14.75 -12.51
C ASP A 128 16.54 -15.25 -11.10
N LYS A 129 17.18 -14.39 -10.29
CA LYS A 129 17.58 -14.71 -8.92
C LYS A 129 16.33 -14.80 -8.04
N GLY A 130 15.65 -15.95 -8.15
CA GLY A 130 14.35 -16.26 -7.57
C GLY A 130 14.40 -17.06 -6.27
N ASP A 131 15.51 -17.03 -5.52
CA ASP A 131 15.52 -17.55 -4.16
C ASP A 131 14.95 -16.50 -3.19
N ARG A 132 13.82 -16.88 -2.57
CA ARG A 132 12.83 -16.05 -1.86
C ARG A 132 13.37 -15.25 -0.65
N GLU A 133 12.74 -14.09 -0.38
CA GLU A 133 12.28 -13.63 0.94
C GLU A 133 11.42 -12.34 0.85
N LYS A 134 10.58 -12.09 1.87
CA LYS A 134 9.49 -11.08 1.95
C LYS A 134 9.95 -9.61 1.99
N ARG A 135 9.77 -8.78 0.95
CA ARG A 135 10.31 -7.41 0.80
C ARG A 135 9.42 -6.27 0.16
N GLN A 136 9.15 -5.10 0.84
CA GLN A 136 8.54 -3.80 0.34
C GLN A 136 9.41 -2.50 0.49
N ALA A 137 10.17 -2.30 1.57
CA ALA A 137 10.98 -1.11 1.84
C ALA A 137 12.37 -1.13 1.16
N PHE A 138 12.82 -0.03 0.57
CA PHE A 138 14.05 0.05 -0.22
C PHE A 138 15.32 -0.20 0.60
N ARG A 139 15.95 -1.35 0.36
CA ARG A 139 17.16 -1.80 1.06
C ARG A 139 18.13 -2.40 0.06
N ASP A 140 18.99 -1.56 -0.52
CA ASP A 140 20.06 -1.99 -1.40
C ASP A 140 21.38 -2.21 -0.63
N ARG A 141 22.46 -2.52 -1.38
CA ARG A 141 23.83 -2.64 -0.86
C ARG A 141 24.38 -1.37 -0.19
N ASN A 142 23.76 -0.21 -0.37
CA ASN A 142 24.20 1.04 0.23
C ASN A 142 23.51 1.31 1.57
N TYR A 143 22.43 0.59 1.91
CA TYR A 143 21.78 0.67 3.21
C TYR A 143 22.81 0.51 4.36
N PRO A 144 22.77 1.34 5.42
CA PRO A 144 21.75 2.35 5.73
C PRO A 144 22.00 3.75 5.15
N ARG A 145 22.97 3.93 4.23
CA ARG A 145 23.29 5.26 3.66
C ARG A 145 22.17 5.86 2.83
N THR A 146 21.22 5.06 2.35
CA THR A 146 20.03 5.52 1.62
C THR A 146 18.93 6.07 2.55
N LEU A 147 19.14 6.04 3.86
CA LEU A 147 18.23 6.63 4.86
C LEU A 147 18.53 8.13 5.08
N TRP A 148 17.49 8.85 5.50
CA TRP A 148 17.57 10.21 6.03
C TRP A 148 18.04 10.22 7.50
N SER A 149 19.30 9.86 7.72
CA SER A 149 19.88 9.66 9.08
C SER A 149 19.86 10.88 10.01
N LYS A 150 19.73 12.10 9.48
CA LYS A 150 19.70 13.37 10.24
C LYS A 150 18.34 14.06 10.18
N GLY A 151 17.29 13.30 9.89
CA GLY A 151 15.99 13.83 9.50
C GLY A 151 15.94 14.20 8.01
N VAL A 152 14.72 14.42 7.53
CA VAL A 152 14.40 14.78 6.16
C VAL A 152 14.36 16.30 6.06
N TYR A 153 15.37 16.90 5.44
CA TYR A 153 15.34 18.33 5.14
C TYR A 153 14.52 18.57 3.87
N PHE A 154 13.77 19.67 3.82
CA PHE A 154 13.01 20.06 2.62
C PHE A 154 12.95 21.58 2.46
N HIS A 155 12.62 22.05 1.26
CA HIS A 155 12.21 23.44 1.03
C HIS A 155 11.21 23.53 -0.11
N PHE A 156 10.52 24.66 -0.20
CA PHE A 156 9.55 24.90 -1.26
C PHE A 156 10.15 25.74 -2.38
N HIS A 157 10.07 25.23 -3.61
CA HIS A 157 10.34 26.04 -4.79
C HIS A 157 9.31 27.18 -4.92
N ARG A 158 9.68 28.26 -5.61
CA ARG A 158 8.85 29.47 -5.80
C ARG A 158 7.46 29.20 -6.40
N ASN A 159 7.28 28.12 -7.16
CA ASN A 159 5.99 27.77 -7.77
C ASN A 159 5.11 26.84 -6.91
N ALA A 160 5.57 26.41 -5.73
CA ALA A 160 4.75 25.65 -4.79
C ALA A 160 3.64 26.56 -4.23
N THR A 161 2.39 26.27 -4.60
CA THR A 161 1.21 27.05 -4.16
C THR A 161 0.95 26.84 -2.67
N PRO A 162 0.14 27.70 -2.01
CA PRO A 162 -0.23 27.53 -0.61
C PRO A 162 -0.81 26.14 -0.31
N GLU A 163 -1.63 25.59 -1.21
CA GLU A 163 -2.22 24.25 -1.07
C GLU A 163 -1.13 23.16 -1.10
N VAL A 164 -0.19 23.22 -2.06
CA VAL A 164 0.94 22.28 -2.14
C VAL A 164 1.78 22.31 -0.86
N ARG A 165 2.05 23.52 -0.34
CA ARG A 165 2.78 23.70 0.92
C ARG A 165 2.00 23.09 2.10
N SER A 166 0.69 23.35 2.17
CA SER A 166 -0.19 22.84 3.22
C SER A 166 -0.20 21.31 3.24
N VAL A 167 -0.53 20.67 2.11
CA VAL A 167 -0.67 19.21 2.05
C VAL A 167 0.65 18.49 2.26
N PHE A 168 1.78 19.04 1.78
CA PHE A 168 3.11 18.47 2.06
C PHE A 168 3.43 18.49 3.55
N VAL A 169 3.24 19.64 4.22
CA VAL A 169 3.50 19.76 5.66
C VAL A 169 2.57 18.84 6.45
N LYS A 170 1.29 18.73 6.08
CA LYS A 170 0.35 17.80 6.72
C LYS A 170 0.75 16.34 6.48
N GLY A 171 1.15 15.96 5.27
CA GLY A 171 1.66 14.62 4.96
C GLY A 171 2.93 14.27 5.75
N ALA A 172 3.88 15.21 5.85
CA ALA A 172 5.08 15.06 6.66
C ALA A 172 4.73 14.86 8.15
N LYS A 173 3.76 15.62 8.67
CA LYS A 173 3.26 15.46 10.04
C LYS A 173 2.64 14.10 10.30
N LEU A 174 1.95 13.48 9.33
CA LEU A 174 1.44 12.12 9.48
C LEU A 174 2.56 11.10 9.71
N TRP A 175 3.68 11.21 8.98
CA TRP A 175 4.85 10.37 9.19
C TRP A 175 5.58 10.71 10.51
N MET A 176 5.77 11.98 10.83
CA MET A 176 6.46 12.40 12.07
C MET A 176 5.73 11.94 13.33
N LYS A 177 4.38 11.93 13.28
CA LYS A 177 3.53 11.63 14.42
C LYS A 177 3.84 10.26 15.02
N ASP A 178 3.93 9.22 14.19
CA ASP A 178 4.02 7.82 14.62
C ASP A 178 5.33 7.15 14.16
N THR A 179 6.38 7.94 13.92
CA THR A 179 7.75 7.46 13.62
C THR A 179 8.81 8.27 14.36
N CYS A 180 10.07 7.84 14.35
CA CYS A 180 11.20 8.64 14.83
C CYS A 180 11.78 9.61 13.77
N ILE A 181 11.17 9.70 12.58
CA ILE A 181 11.68 10.51 11.48
C ILE A 181 11.22 11.95 11.67
N ASP A 182 12.16 12.89 11.68
CA ASP A 182 11.87 14.33 11.71
C ASP A 182 11.94 14.96 10.33
N PHE A 183 11.11 15.98 10.09
CA PHE A 183 11.14 16.79 8.87
C PHE A 183 11.47 18.24 9.24
N PHE A 184 12.42 18.83 8.50
CA PHE A 184 12.92 20.19 8.78
C PHE A 184 12.92 21.03 7.51
N GLU A 185 12.33 22.23 7.56
CA GLU A 185 12.43 23.16 6.45
C GLU A 185 13.81 23.83 6.44
N SER A 186 14.57 23.66 5.37
CA SER A 186 15.89 24.27 5.17
C SER A 186 16.25 24.34 3.68
N ASN A 187 16.56 25.55 3.21
CA ASN A 187 17.06 25.78 1.85
C ASN A 187 18.58 25.57 1.70
N SER A 188 19.31 25.39 2.81
CA SER A 188 20.78 25.32 2.85
C SER A 188 21.32 23.94 3.23
N ALA A 189 20.47 23.03 3.74
CA ALA A 189 20.86 21.66 4.05
C ALA A 189 21.39 20.96 2.78
N PRO A 190 22.55 20.27 2.84
CA PRO A 190 23.18 19.70 1.65
C PRO A 190 22.33 18.61 0.99
N ASP A 191 21.76 17.73 1.81
CA ASP A 191 20.78 16.73 1.38
C ASP A 191 19.38 17.25 1.74
N ARG A 192 18.52 17.47 0.75
CA ARG A 192 17.17 18.01 0.98
C ARG A 192 16.21 17.68 -0.15
N ILE A 193 14.91 17.70 0.14
CA ILE A 193 13.84 17.58 -0.84
C ILE A 193 13.42 18.97 -1.30
N ARG A 194 13.43 19.24 -2.60
CA ARG A 194 12.79 20.43 -3.18
C ARG A 194 11.37 20.07 -3.59
N VAL A 195 10.39 20.65 -2.90
CA VAL A 195 8.96 20.44 -3.13
C VAL A 195 8.41 21.52 -4.04
N PHE A 196 7.71 21.13 -5.10
CA PHE A 196 7.30 22.05 -6.16
C PHE A 196 6.08 21.53 -6.92
N LYS A 197 5.45 22.41 -7.70
CA LYS A 197 4.29 22.08 -8.53
C LYS A 197 4.73 21.87 -9.98
N GLU A 198 4.77 20.63 -10.42
CA GLU A 198 5.10 20.22 -11.80
C GLU A 198 3.98 19.32 -12.35
N ASN A 199 4.13 18.80 -13.56
CA ASN A 199 3.20 17.82 -14.10
C ASN A 199 3.24 16.51 -13.27
N GLY A 200 2.10 16.17 -12.68
CA GLY A 200 1.84 14.94 -11.93
C GLY A 200 2.41 14.87 -10.51
N CYS A 201 2.17 13.74 -9.84
CA CYS A 201 2.60 13.42 -8.48
C CYS A 201 3.73 12.39 -8.57
N TRP A 202 4.91 12.70 -8.05
CA TRP A 202 6.03 11.77 -8.12
C TRP A 202 7.17 12.14 -7.18
N SER A 203 7.99 11.15 -6.89
CA SER A 203 9.15 11.27 -6.00
C SER A 203 10.27 10.30 -6.37
N TYR A 204 11.44 10.49 -5.76
CA TYR A 204 12.50 9.49 -5.77
C TYR A 204 12.34 8.54 -4.58
N VAL A 205 12.92 7.34 -4.67
CA VAL A 205 12.90 6.37 -3.56
C VAL A 205 14.15 6.50 -2.68
N GLY A 206 13.95 6.88 -1.43
CA GLY A 206 15.01 7.06 -0.42
C GLY A 206 15.85 8.34 -0.62
N ARG A 207 16.90 8.48 0.20
CA ARG A 207 17.87 9.59 0.12
C ARG A 207 18.92 9.32 -0.95
N LEU A 208 18.97 10.18 -1.96
CA LEU A 208 19.97 10.08 -3.04
C LEU A 208 21.29 10.79 -2.71
N GLY A 209 21.23 11.80 -1.83
CA GLY A 209 22.30 12.77 -1.60
C GLY A 209 22.14 14.01 -2.49
N GLY A 210 22.47 15.18 -1.96
CA GLY A 210 22.19 16.46 -2.62
C GLY A 210 20.72 16.87 -2.55
N GLU A 211 20.34 17.84 -3.38
CA GLU A 211 18.95 18.22 -3.58
C GLU A 211 18.23 17.22 -4.49
N GLN A 212 17.09 16.69 -4.06
CA GLN A 212 16.22 15.82 -4.86
C GLN A 212 14.80 16.37 -4.94
N ASP A 213 14.14 16.15 -6.07
CA ASP A 213 12.83 16.74 -6.37
C ASP A 213 11.65 15.86 -5.92
N LEU A 214 10.56 16.50 -5.49
CA LEU A 214 9.26 15.87 -5.25
C LEU A 214 8.16 16.77 -5.82
N SER A 215 7.38 16.23 -6.77
CA SER A 215 6.30 16.97 -7.43
C SER A 215 4.96 16.70 -6.78
N LEU A 216 4.24 17.77 -6.44
CA LEU A 216 2.81 17.75 -6.15
C LEU A 216 2.10 18.65 -7.16
N GLY A 217 1.85 18.07 -8.34
CA GLY A 217 1.21 18.71 -9.47
C GLY A 217 -0.27 19.00 -9.30
N GLU A 218 -0.90 19.50 -10.36
CA GLU A 218 -2.35 19.69 -10.41
C GLU A 218 -3.09 18.35 -10.25
N GLY A 219 -4.00 18.25 -9.28
CA GLY A 219 -4.67 17.02 -8.87
C GLY A 219 -4.03 16.32 -7.66
N CYS A 220 -2.77 16.65 -7.33
CA CYS A 220 -2.03 16.02 -6.23
C CYS A 220 -2.25 16.71 -4.87
N GLN A 221 -3.11 17.73 -4.80
CA GLN A 221 -3.34 18.56 -3.60
C GLN A 221 -4.19 17.86 -2.52
N SER A 222 -3.85 16.61 -2.18
CA SER A 222 -4.44 15.89 -1.06
C SER A 222 -3.35 15.47 -0.06
N VAL A 223 -3.70 15.42 1.22
CA VAL A 223 -2.76 14.99 2.28
C VAL A 223 -2.34 13.54 2.08
N GLY A 224 -3.25 12.66 1.62
CA GLY A 224 -2.95 11.27 1.31
C GLY A 224 -1.94 11.14 0.16
N THR A 225 -2.12 11.88 -0.93
CA THR A 225 -1.16 11.92 -2.05
C THR A 225 0.20 12.44 -1.58
N ALA A 226 0.24 13.53 -0.82
CA ALA A 226 1.51 14.03 -0.28
C ALA A 226 2.20 13.01 0.64
N ALA A 227 1.44 12.32 1.50
CA ALA A 227 1.96 11.27 2.36
C ALA A 227 2.50 10.08 1.56
N HIS A 228 1.87 9.71 0.44
CA HIS A 228 2.36 8.69 -0.49
C HIS A 228 3.72 9.07 -1.10
N GLU A 229 3.84 10.27 -1.67
CA GLU A 229 5.09 10.74 -2.29
C GLU A 229 6.23 10.91 -1.26
N ILE A 230 5.88 11.32 -0.04
CA ILE A 230 6.82 11.31 1.08
C ILE A 230 7.21 9.88 1.45
N GLY A 231 6.28 8.93 1.39
CA GLY A 231 6.52 7.49 1.56
C GLY A 231 7.61 6.97 0.61
N HIS A 232 7.57 7.36 -0.67
CA HIS A 232 8.67 7.11 -1.59
C HIS A 232 9.97 7.77 -1.13
N ALA A 233 9.95 9.06 -0.82
CA ALA A 233 11.13 9.81 -0.43
C ALA A 233 11.83 9.23 0.81
N ILE A 234 11.08 8.66 1.75
CA ILE A 234 11.62 7.99 2.94
C ILE A 234 11.97 6.52 2.70
N GLY A 235 11.67 5.95 1.52
CA GLY A 235 12.23 4.67 1.07
C GLY A 235 11.21 3.56 0.85
N PHE A 236 9.94 3.83 0.55
CA PHE A 236 9.01 2.79 0.13
C PHE A 236 8.92 2.66 -1.40
N TYR A 237 8.88 1.41 -1.87
CA TYR A 237 8.27 1.07 -3.15
C TYR A 237 6.80 0.72 -2.94
N HIS A 238 6.09 0.49 -4.04
CA HIS A 238 4.70 0.06 -3.98
C HIS A 238 4.51 -1.33 -3.39
N THR A 239 3.43 -1.49 -2.64
CA THR A 239 3.01 -2.75 -2.02
C THR A 239 2.65 -3.80 -3.07
N HIS A 240 1.99 -3.40 -4.17
CA HIS A 240 1.61 -4.30 -5.25
C HIS A 240 2.82 -4.88 -6.02
N ALA A 241 3.99 -4.27 -5.85
CA ALA A 241 5.24 -4.70 -6.44
C ALA A 241 6.06 -5.60 -5.53
N ARG A 242 5.61 -5.88 -4.29
CA ARG A 242 6.29 -6.85 -3.43
C ARG A 242 6.47 -8.18 -4.16
N HIS A 243 7.67 -8.74 -4.11
CA HIS A 243 7.96 -10.09 -4.62
C HIS A 243 7.00 -11.20 -4.09
N ASP A 244 6.30 -11.02 -2.96
CA ASP A 244 5.31 -11.95 -2.40
C ASP A 244 3.86 -11.62 -2.77
N ARG A 245 3.59 -10.60 -3.59
CA ARG A 245 2.24 -10.10 -3.91
C ARG A 245 1.33 -11.17 -4.50
N ASP A 246 1.88 -12.10 -5.28
CA ASP A 246 1.17 -13.22 -5.91
C ASP A 246 0.56 -14.22 -4.89
N ASN A 247 0.88 -14.11 -3.60
CA ASN A 247 0.22 -14.88 -2.53
C ASN A 247 -1.07 -14.22 -2.03
N PHE A 248 -1.31 -12.95 -2.36
CA PHE A 248 -2.38 -12.11 -1.82
C PHE A 248 -3.31 -11.58 -2.91
N ILE A 249 -2.75 -11.23 -4.06
CA ILE A 249 -3.49 -10.77 -5.23
C ILE A 249 -3.11 -11.59 -6.47
N THR A 250 -4.05 -11.73 -7.39
CA THR A 250 -3.80 -12.22 -8.75
C THR A 250 -3.74 -11.02 -9.69
N PHE A 251 -2.62 -10.87 -10.39
CA PHE A 251 -2.44 -9.87 -11.44
C PHE A 251 -2.94 -10.41 -12.79
N ASN A 252 -3.81 -9.65 -13.46
CA ASN A 252 -4.35 -10.01 -14.77
C ASN A 252 -3.81 -9.10 -15.87
N ALA A 253 -2.72 -9.55 -16.49
CA ALA A 253 -2.08 -8.87 -17.62
C ALA A 253 -3.03 -8.59 -18.80
N GLN A 254 -4.13 -9.35 -18.97
CA GLN A 254 -5.08 -9.16 -20.07
C GLN A 254 -5.94 -7.91 -19.90
N ASN A 255 -6.09 -7.41 -18.68
CA ASN A 255 -6.85 -6.19 -18.38
C ASN A 255 -5.96 -4.94 -18.42
N VAL A 256 -4.65 -5.08 -18.56
CA VAL A 256 -3.69 -3.97 -18.49
C VAL A 256 -3.42 -3.41 -19.88
N LYS A 257 -3.28 -2.08 -19.97
CA LYS A 257 -2.80 -1.40 -21.19
C LYS A 257 -1.45 -2.01 -21.60
N PRO A 258 -1.26 -2.45 -22.85
CA PRO A 258 -0.06 -3.18 -23.24
C PRO A 258 1.25 -2.46 -22.87
N ASP A 259 1.30 -1.14 -23.00
CA ASP A 259 2.50 -0.32 -22.74
C ASP A 259 2.75 -0.03 -21.24
N TRP A 260 1.93 -0.59 -20.35
CA TRP A 260 2.00 -0.44 -18.90
C TRP A 260 2.38 -1.74 -18.17
N LEU A 261 2.59 -2.85 -18.88
CA LEU A 261 2.87 -4.14 -18.22
C LEU A 261 4.11 -4.11 -17.32
N ASP A 262 5.14 -3.36 -17.70
CA ASP A 262 6.37 -3.22 -16.94
C ASP A 262 6.18 -2.47 -15.60
N GLN A 263 5.09 -1.71 -15.48
CA GLN A 263 4.71 -0.98 -14.27
C GLN A 263 4.27 -1.93 -13.14
N PHE A 264 3.99 -3.21 -13.46
CA PHE A 264 3.57 -4.25 -12.51
C PHE A 264 4.67 -5.29 -12.22
N THR A 265 5.91 -4.97 -12.60
CA THR A 265 7.08 -5.78 -12.27
C THR A 265 7.24 -5.92 -10.76
N LEU A 266 7.57 -7.14 -10.33
CA LEU A 266 7.90 -7.40 -8.94
C LEU A 266 9.27 -6.78 -8.62
N GLN A 267 9.37 -6.12 -7.48
CA GLN A 267 10.62 -5.84 -6.80
C GLN A 267 11.31 -7.14 -6.42
N THR A 268 12.61 -7.10 -6.21
CA THR A 268 13.38 -8.29 -5.80
C THR A 268 13.77 -8.23 -4.33
N PRO A 269 14.08 -9.37 -3.71
CA PRO A 269 14.62 -9.36 -2.36
C PRO A 269 15.97 -8.62 -2.24
N ALA A 270 16.71 -8.39 -3.33
CA ALA A 270 18.03 -7.79 -3.27
C ALA A 270 18.01 -6.27 -2.95
N THR A 271 16.92 -5.59 -3.28
CA THR A 271 16.80 -4.12 -3.18
C THR A 271 15.66 -3.67 -2.27
N ASN A 272 15.03 -4.61 -1.56
CA ASN A 272 13.76 -4.38 -0.93
C ASN A 272 13.70 -5.13 0.44
N GLU A 273 12.86 -4.82 1.44
CA GLU A 273 12.70 -5.50 2.76
C GLU A 273 11.28 -5.36 3.41
N ASN A 274 10.63 -6.43 3.92
CA ASN A 274 9.28 -6.40 4.55
C ASN A 274 9.38 -6.58 6.06
N TYR A 275 10.55 -6.97 6.60
CA TYR A 275 10.75 -7.18 8.03
C TYR A 275 9.82 -8.24 8.64
N GLY A 276 9.46 -9.25 7.85
CA GLY A 276 8.52 -10.31 8.25
C GLY A 276 7.04 -9.87 8.32
N ILE A 277 6.73 -8.64 7.90
CA ILE A 277 5.37 -8.09 7.90
C ILE A 277 4.59 -8.64 6.69
N THR A 278 3.33 -9.01 6.93
CA THR A 278 2.45 -9.54 5.87
C THR A 278 2.01 -8.43 4.91
N TYR A 279 1.23 -8.80 3.89
CA TYR A 279 0.70 -7.87 2.89
C TYR A 279 -0.49 -7.09 3.46
N ASP A 280 -0.51 -5.78 3.23
CA ASP A 280 -1.65 -4.92 3.57
C ASP A 280 -2.34 -4.45 2.28
N TYR A 281 -3.60 -4.86 2.09
CA TYR A 281 -4.42 -4.44 0.96
C TYR A 281 -4.74 -2.94 1.01
N GLY A 282 -4.86 -2.38 2.22
CA GLY A 282 -5.18 -0.97 2.45
C GLY A 282 -3.95 -0.10 2.69
N SER A 283 -2.80 -0.55 2.21
CA SER A 283 -1.56 0.23 2.22
C SER A 283 -1.70 1.49 1.38
N ILE A 284 -1.21 2.62 1.90
CA ILE A 284 -1.11 3.88 1.15
C ILE A 284 -0.22 3.76 -0.08
N MET A 285 0.70 2.78 -0.09
CA MET A 285 1.61 2.49 -1.20
C MET A 285 1.04 1.40 -2.14
N HIS A 286 -0.24 1.02 -1.99
CA HIS A 286 -0.88 0.06 -2.88
C HIS A 286 -1.68 0.77 -3.98
N TYR A 287 -1.53 0.33 -5.23
CA TYR A 287 -2.34 0.79 -6.35
C TYR A 287 -3.82 0.42 -6.22
N GLY A 288 -4.70 1.12 -6.92
CA GLY A 288 -6.10 0.75 -7.06
C GLY A 288 -6.30 -0.54 -7.87
N ALA A 289 -7.44 -1.21 -7.69
CA ALA A 289 -7.72 -2.49 -8.33
C ALA A 289 -7.70 -2.43 -9.86
N ASN A 290 -8.07 -1.29 -10.47
CA ASN A 290 -8.11 -1.13 -11.92
C ASN A 290 -7.02 -0.18 -12.44
N SER A 291 -5.96 0.07 -11.66
CA SER A 291 -4.83 0.86 -12.14
C SER A 291 -4.31 0.34 -13.47
N ALA A 292 -4.09 1.26 -14.41
CA ALA A 292 -3.71 1.00 -15.81
C ALA A 292 -4.65 0.06 -16.61
N SER A 293 -5.93 -0.07 -16.20
CA SER A 293 -6.90 -0.91 -16.90
C SER A 293 -7.24 -0.38 -18.30
N GLN A 294 -7.29 -1.27 -19.29
CA GLN A 294 -7.68 -0.94 -20.67
C GLN A 294 -9.18 -1.16 -20.94
N ASN A 295 -9.88 -1.89 -20.08
CA ASN A 295 -11.25 -2.35 -20.31
C ASN A 295 -12.18 -2.08 -19.12
N GLY A 296 -11.73 -1.27 -18.15
CA GLY A 296 -12.48 -0.93 -16.95
C GLY A 296 -12.61 -2.08 -15.94
N ARG A 297 -12.03 -3.26 -16.20
CA ARG A 297 -11.99 -4.38 -15.26
C ARG A 297 -10.74 -4.33 -14.36
N PRO A 298 -10.76 -4.95 -13.17
CA PRO A 298 -9.61 -5.01 -12.27
C PRO A 298 -8.38 -5.63 -12.93
N THR A 299 -7.24 -4.96 -12.80
CA THR A 299 -5.91 -5.47 -13.21
C THR A 299 -5.27 -6.25 -12.07
N MET A 300 -5.64 -5.94 -10.82
CA MET A 300 -5.22 -6.64 -9.61
C MET A 300 -6.44 -7.11 -8.84
N VAL A 301 -6.51 -8.41 -8.57
CA VAL A 301 -7.66 -9.04 -7.92
C VAL A 301 -7.22 -9.67 -6.60
N PRO A 302 -7.66 -9.15 -5.44
CA PRO A 302 -7.44 -9.81 -4.16
C PRO A 302 -7.99 -11.23 -4.11
N HIS A 303 -7.28 -12.14 -3.44
CA HIS A 303 -7.75 -13.51 -3.23
C HIS A 303 -9.01 -13.55 -2.35
N ASP A 304 -9.20 -12.56 -1.48
CA ASP A 304 -10.50 -12.30 -0.87
C ASP A 304 -11.15 -11.09 -1.57
N PRO A 305 -12.18 -11.31 -2.41
CA PRO A 305 -12.74 -10.28 -3.28
C PRO A 305 -13.36 -9.08 -2.53
N LYS A 306 -13.59 -9.19 -1.21
CA LYS A 306 -14.08 -8.05 -0.41
C LYS A 306 -13.04 -6.95 -0.21
N TYR A 307 -11.77 -7.21 -0.58
CA TYR A 307 -10.72 -6.20 -0.52
C TYR A 307 -10.57 -5.35 -1.78
N VAL A 308 -11.38 -5.58 -2.83
CA VAL A 308 -11.23 -4.88 -4.11
C VAL A 308 -11.23 -3.35 -3.94
N GLU A 309 -12.16 -2.80 -3.17
CA GLU A 309 -12.24 -1.36 -2.87
C GLU A 309 -11.24 -0.87 -1.82
N THR A 310 -10.59 -1.80 -1.10
CA THR A 310 -9.56 -1.44 -0.11
C THR A 310 -8.23 -1.09 -0.77
N LEU A 311 -7.97 -1.65 -1.97
CA LEU A 311 -6.81 -1.32 -2.80
C LEU A 311 -6.86 0.15 -3.26
N GLY A 312 -5.75 0.88 -3.18
CA GLY A 312 -5.68 2.29 -3.58
C GLY A 312 -5.94 3.30 -2.45
N SER A 313 -5.82 2.85 -1.20
CA SER A 313 -6.10 3.64 -0.01
C SER A 313 -5.32 4.97 0.07
N PRO A 314 -5.92 6.05 0.60
CA PRO A 314 -5.19 7.30 0.90
C PRO A 314 -4.67 7.37 2.35
N ILE A 315 -4.75 6.29 3.14
CA ILE A 315 -4.49 6.28 4.59
C ILE A 315 -3.25 5.44 4.87
N ILE A 316 -2.29 5.98 5.63
CA ILE A 316 -1.11 5.22 6.09
C ILE A 316 -1.60 4.07 6.97
N SER A 317 -1.38 2.82 6.55
CA SER A 317 -1.80 1.66 7.33
C SER A 317 -0.89 1.44 8.56
N PHE A 318 -1.39 0.66 9.50
CA PHE A 318 -0.59 0.24 10.65
C PHE A 318 0.65 -0.58 10.23
N TYR A 319 0.55 -1.38 9.17
CA TYR A 319 1.70 -2.14 8.67
C TYR A 319 2.74 -1.27 7.99
N GLU A 320 2.36 -0.19 7.31
CA GLU A 320 3.32 0.82 6.84
C GLU A 320 4.07 1.46 8.02
N LEU A 321 3.35 1.87 9.06
CA LEU A 321 3.98 2.46 10.25
C LEU A 321 4.93 1.49 10.93
N LEU A 322 4.54 0.23 11.11
CA LEU A 322 5.43 -0.79 11.68
C LEU A 322 6.66 -1.01 10.79
N MET A 323 6.47 -1.05 9.46
CA MET A 323 7.55 -1.30 8.53
C MET A 323 8.55 -0.14 8.50
N ILE A 324 8.09 1.10 8.43
CA ILE A 324 9.00 2.26 8.39
C ILE A 324 9.76 2.42 9.70
N ASN A 325 9.11 2.15 10.84
CA ASN A 325 9.77 2.18 12.15
C ASN A 325 10.84 1.11 12.28
N LYS A 326 10.65 -0.08 11.70
CA LYS A 326 11.72 -1.09 11.60
C LYS A 326 12.80 -0.67 10.62
N HIS A 327 12.41 -0.05 9.51
CA HIS A 327 13.33 0.35 8.44
C HIS A 327 14.33 1.43 8.87
N TYR A 328 13.87 2.37 9.69
CA TYR A 328 14.68 3.44 10.31
C TYR A 328 15.21 3.09 11.70
N ASP A 329 15.10 1.82 12.11
CA ASP A 329 15.50 1.35 13.44
C ASP A 329 14.84 2.08 14.63
N CYS A 330 13.74 2.80 14.40
CA CYS A 330 12.99 3.54 15.42
C CYS A 330 12.52 2.65 16.59
N THR A 331 12.24 1.36 16.32
CA THR A 331 11.81 0.42 17.36
C THR A 331 12.89 0.16 18.42
N LYS A 332 14.16 0.47 18.13
CA LYS A 332 15.28 0.32 19.08
C LYS A 332 15.36 1.45 20.10
N ASN A 333 14.61 2.55 19.89
CA ASN A 333 14.56 3.66 20.85
C ASN A 333 13.89 3.27 22.17
N CYS A 334 13.13 2.17 22.18
CA CYS A 334 12.37 1.71 23.31
C CYS A 334 12.91 0.40 23.86
N ASP A 335 13.24 0.38 25.16
CA ASP A 335 13.66 -0.82 25.87
C ASP A 335 12.44 -1.75 26.09
N PRO A 336 12.44 -2.98 25.56
CA PRO A 336 11.34 -3.93 25.75
C PRO A 336 10.98 -4.20 27.22
N ALA A 337 11.94 -4.07 28.14
CA ALA A 337 11.74 -4.36 29.57
C ALA A 337 10.95 -3.27 30.30
N THR A 338 11.08 -2.01 29.89
CA THR A 338 10.44 -0.87 30.58
C THR A 338 9.33 -0.22 29.76
N SER A 339 9.21 -0.55 28.48
CA SER A 339 8.24 0.04 27.57
C SER A 339 6.82 -0.50 27.77
N ALA A 340 5.87 0.24 27.22
CA ALA A 340 4.46 -0.12 27.19
C ALA A 340 4.22 -1.52 26.63
N GLN A 341 3.42 -2.32 27.35
CA GLN A 341 3.01 -3.65 26.93
C GLN A 341 1.77 -3.57 26.03
N CYS A 342 2.02 -3.26 24.75
CA CYS A 342 0.98 -3.00 23.77
C CYS A 342 0.06 -4.20 23.52
N LYS A 343 -1.23 -3.92 23.44
CA LYS A 343 -2.29 -4.88 23.11
C LYS A 343 -2.61 -4.82 21.62
N MET A 344 -3.40 -5.79 21.17
CA MET A 344 -3.91 -5.89 19.79
C MET A 344 -2.83 -5.89 18.70
N GLY A 345 -1.58 -6.23 19.07
CA GLY A 345 -0.45 -6.23 18.13
C GLY A 345 0.14 -4.85 17.86
N GLY A 346 -0.18 -3.83 18.67
CA GLY A 346 0.51 -2.54 18.70
C GLY A 346 1.99 -2.66 19.10
N PHE A 347 2.74 -1.58 18.97
CA PHE A 347 4.15 -1.52 19.38
C PHE A 347 4.49 -0.20 20.10
N PRO A 348 5.51 -0.17 20.98
CA PRO A 348 5.88 1.05 21.70
C PRO A 348 6.17 2.22 20.77
N HIS A 349 5.67 3.39 21.12
CA HIS A 349 5.83 4.59 20.32
C HIS A 349 7.29 5.09 20.41
N PRO A 350 8.00 5.29 19.29
CA PRO A 350 9.46 5.50 19.29
C PRO A 350 9.90 6.86 19.87
N ARG A 351 8.96 7.80 20.04
CA ARG A 351 9.17 9.09 20.71
C ARG A 351 8.67 9.13 22.16
N ASP A 352 7.92 8.11 22.58
CA ASP A 352 7.32 8.02 23.91
C ASP A 352 7.04 6.54 24.22
N CYS A 353 8.05 5.86 24.75
CA CYS A 353 8.00 4.42 24.99
C CYS A 353 6.98 4.01 26.07
N THR A 354 6.34 4.98 26.73
CA THR A 354 5.28 4.71 27.71
C THR A 354 3.92 4.46 27.07
N ARG A 355 3.74 4.77 25.77
CA ARG A 355 2.50 4.50 25.03
C ARG A 355 2.75 3.71 23.76
N CYS A 356 1.67 3.26 23.13
CA CYS A 356 1.71 2.42 21.94
C CYS A 356 1.26 3.16 20.68
N ILE A 357 1.79 2.75 19.54
CA ILE A 357 1.16 2.93 18.23
C ILE A 357 0.17 1.77 18.05
N CYS A 358 -1.07 2.10 17.72
CA CYS A 358 -2.17 1.15 17.72
C CYS A 358 -2.67 0.85 16.31
N PRO A 359 -3.12 -0.39 16.03
CA PRO A 359 -3.86 -0.69 14.82
C PRO A 359 -5.11 0.19 14.65
N SER A 360 -5.53 0.42 13.41
CA SER A 360 -6.76 1.16 13.11
C SER A 360 -7.94 0.62 13.92
N GLY A 361 -8.74 1.52 14.49
CA GLY A 361 -9.87 1.15 15.35
C GLY A 361 -9.52 0.83 16.80
N TYR A 362 -8.24 0.90 17.20
CA TYR A 362 -7.80 0.75 18.59
C TYR A 362 -7.01 1.98 19.06
N GLY A 363 -7.10 2.29 20.34
CA GLY A 363 -6.49 3.47 20.94
C GLY A 363 -6.26 3.30 22.45
N GLY A 364 -6.08 4.44 23.13
CA GLY A 364 -5.59 4.45 24.50
C GLY A 364 -4.09 4.19 24.59
N LYS A 365 -3.53 4.25 25.80
CA LYS A 365 -2.09 4.12 26.04
C LYS A 365 -1.54 2.75 25.57
N LEU A 366 -2.35 1.70 25.67
CA LEU A 366 -1.95 0.31 25.41
C LEU A 366 -2.68 -0.34 24.23
N CYS A 367 -3.46 0.39 23.43
CA CYS A 367 -4.27 -0.16 22.33
C CYS A 367 -5.41 -1.10 22.77
N ASP A 368 -5.94 -0.88 23.97
CA ASP A 368 -7.01 -1.66 24.61
C ASP A 368 -8.32 -0.87 24.75
N GLN A 369 -8.40 0.32 24.14
CA GLN A 369 -9.57 1.20 24.20
C GLN A 369 -10.04 1.57 22.79
N LYS A 370 -11.30 1.98 22.67
CA LYS A 370 -11.79 2.65 21.45
C LYS A 370 -11.00 3.95 21.29
N PRO A 371 -10.55 4.31 20.07
CA PRO A 371 -9.95 5.62 19.84
C PRO A 371 -10.85 6.77 20.33
N ALA A 372 -10.20 7.83 20.80
CA ALA A 372 -10.86 9.08 21.17
C ALA A 372 -11.46 9.78 19.93
N GLY A 373 -12.36 10.73 20.16
CA GLY A 373 -13.13 11.40 19.11
C GLY A 373 -14.56 10.86 19.00
N CYS A 374 -15.19 11.06 17.84
CA CYS A 374 -16.57 10.63 17.62
C CYS A 374 -16.72 9.10 17.55
N GLY A 375 -17.97 8.67 17.64
CA GLY A 375 -18.40 7.29 17.66
C GLY A 375 -18.47 6.66 19.05
N SER A 376 -19.06 5.46 19.11
CA SER A 376 -19.61 4.86 20.33
C SER A 376 -19.30 3.37 20.45
N ILE A 377 -19.43 2.83 21.66
CA ILE A 377 -19.36 1.38 21.91
C ILE A 377 -20.79 0.84 21.97
N TYR A 378 -21.07 -0.20 21.21
CA TYR A 378 -22.35 -0.91 21.18
C TYR A 378 -22.17 -2.34 21.67
N GLN A 379 -23.19 -2.87 22.34
CA GLN A 379 -23.27 -4.28 22.71
C GLN A 379 -24.22 -5.00 21.76
N ALA A 380 -23.73 -6.03 21.09
CA ALA A 380 -24.52 -6.87 20.20
C ALA A 380 -25.38 -7.85 21.02
N THR A 381 -26.57 -8.13 20.50
CA THR A 381 -27.45 -9.21 20.97
C THR A 381 -27.66 -10.23 19.85
N ASN A 382 -28.41 -11.29 20.11
CA ASN A 382 -28.77 -12.28 19.08
C ASN A 382 -29.76 -11.72 18.03
N GLN A 383 -30.38 -10.57 18.31
CA GLN A 383 -31.28 -9.88 17.39
C GLN A 383 -30.52 -8.82 16.59
N TYR A 384 -30.99 -8.55 15.38
CA TYR A 384 -30.41 -7.47 14.58
C TYR A 384 -30.62 -6.12 15.26
N GLN A 385 -29.53 -5.38 15.37
CA GLN A 385 -29.48 -3.98 15.76
C GLN A 385 -28.89 -3.16 14.61
N THR A 386 -29.23 -1.87 14.55
CA THR A 386 -28.73 -0.96 13.52
C THR A 386 -27.87 0.12 14.14
N LEU A 387 -26.70 0.33 13.55
CA LEU A 387 -25.84 1.50 13.76
C LEU A 387 -26.00 2.38 12.52
N HIS A 388 -26.33 3.65 12.74
CA HIS A 388 -26.32 4.70 11.72
C HIS A 388 -25.19 5.67 12.06
N ASP A 389 -24.39 6.03 11.08
CA ASP A 389 -23.39 7.09 11.18
C ASP A 389 -23.51 8.04 9.99
N GLU A 390 -23.46 9.33 10.25
CA GLU A 390 -23.35 10.39 9.25
C GLU A 390 -22.11 11.23 9.60
N ILE A 391 -21.14 11.27 8.69
CA ILE A 391 -19.85 11.92 8.88
C ILE A 391 -19.59 12.92 7.74
N GLY A 392 -18.88 14.01 8.05
CA GLY A 392 -18.60 15.11 7.14
C GLY A 392 -19.50 16.33 7.38
N ASP A 393 -19.45 17.31 6.49
CA ASP A 393 -20.17 18.58 6.65
C ASP A 393 -20.99 18.91 5.40
N LYS A 394 -22.32 18.94 5.55
CA LYS A 394 -23.28 19.32 4.49
C LYS A 394 -23.08 20.75 3.99
N ARG A 395 -22.43 21.61 4.78
CA ARG A 395 -22.18 23.02 4.43
C ARG A 395 -20.83 23.25 3.74
N ALA A 396 -19.92 22.26 3.78
CA ALA A 396 -18.60 22.38 3.17
C ALA A 396 -18.62 22.27 1.63
N GLY A 397 -19.77 21.98 1.03
CA GLY A 397 -19.90 21.74 -0.40
C GLY A 397 -19.24 20.44 -0.85
N GLN A 398 -19.09 20.29 -2.17
CA GLN A 398 -18.55 19.09 -2.83
C GLN A 398 -17.09 19.25 -3.27
N ARG A 399 -16.34 20.15 -2.63
CA ARG A 399 -14.89 20.20 -2.83
C ARG A 399 -14.24 19.33 -1.74
N PRO A 400 -13.38 18.36 -2.09
CA PRO A 400 -12.64 17.60 -1.10
C PRO A 400 -11.86 18.52 -0.15
N ARG A 401 -11.97 18.26 1.14
CA ARG A 401 -11.21 18.92 2.21
C ARG A 401 -9.81 18.31 2.28
N GLU A 402 -8.86 19.07 2.82
CA GLU A 402 -7.51 18.54 3.08
C GLU A 402 -7.50 17.54 4.24
N ASP A 403 -8.23 17.85 5.31
CA ASP A 403 -8.25 17.06 6.53
C ASP A 403 -9.35 15.99 6.48
N MET A 404 -8.98 14.78 6.88
CA MET A 404 -9.88 13.63 6.94
C MET A 404 -10.46 13.48 8.33
N ASP A 405 -11.80 13.47 8.38
CA ASP A 405 -12.54 13.16 9.58
C ASP A 405 -12.58 11.65 9.79
N PHE A 406 -12.57 11.22 11.06
CA PHE A 406 -12.69 9.82 11.44
C PHE A 406 -13.64 9.68 12.63
N CYS A 407 -14.58 8.74 12.57
CA CYS A 407 -15.32 8.25 13.72
C CYS A 407 -15.03 6.77 13.96
N TYR A 408 -14.96 6.40 15.24
CA TYR A 408 -14.58 5.06 15.66
C TYR A 408 -15.67 4.46 16.52
N TYR A 409 -16.12 3.27 16.12
CA TYR A 409 -17.14 2.50 16.81
C TYR A 409 -16.64 1.11 17.14
N TRP A 410 -17.06 0.58 18.28
CA TRP A 410 -16.87 -0.84 18.61
C TRP A 410 -18.20 -1.53 18.75
N ILE A 411 -18.40 -2.61 18.00
CA ILE A 411 -19.49 -3.55 18.28
C ILE A 411 -18.88 -4.67 19.11
N THR A 412 -19.38 -4.82 20.33
CA THR A 412 -18.86 -5.76 21.34
C THR A 412 -19.87 -6.86 21.62
N ALA A 413 -19.38 -8.05 21.94
CA ALA A 413 -20.17 -9.20 22.34
C ALA A 413 -19.47 -9.92 23.52
N PRO A 414 -20.15 -10.84 24.21
CA PRO A 414 -19.51 -11.70 25.20
C PRO A 414 -18.27 -12.41 24.62
N LYS A 415 -17.26 -12.65 25.46
CA LYS A 415 -16.06 -13.38 25.04
C LYS A 415 -16.46 -14.74 24.49
N GLY A 416 -15.90 -15.08 23.34
CA GLY A 416 -16.22 -16.32 22.63
C GLY A 416 -17.37 -16.19 21.62
N SER A 417 -18.11 -15.10 21.60
CA SER A 417 -19.11 -14.86 20.56
C SER A 417 -18.47 -14.34 19.27
N LYS A 418 -19.12 -14.63 18.13
CA LYS A 418 -18.85 -13.96 16.86
C LYS A 418 -19.96 -12.96 16.56
N ILE A 419 -19.63 -11.94 15.78
CA ILE A 419 -20.53 -10.86 15.40
C ILE A 419 -20.68 -10.90 13.87
N GLU A 420 -21.91 -11.02 13.39
CA GLU A 420 -22.25 -10.78 11.99
C GLU A 420 -22.48 -9.28 11.80
N ILE A 421 -21.82 -8.72 10.80
CA ILE A 421 -21.98 -7.35 10.32
C ILE A 421 -22.57 -7.42 8.91
N LYS A 422 -23.58 -6.62 8.65
CA LYS A 422 -24.21 -6.48 7.34
C LYS A 422 -24.32 -5.00 6.98
N ILE A 423 -23.83 -4.62 5.81
CA ILE A 423 -24.01 -3.28 5.27
C ILE A 423 -25.48 -3.14 4.84
N ALA A 424 -26.18 -2.17 5.42
CA ALA A 424 -27.60 -1.92 5.17
C ALA A 424 -27.85 -0.69 4.31
N GLY A 425 -26.92 0.27 4.29
CA GLY A 425 -27.04 1.51 3.52
C GLY A 425 -25.70 2.21 3.40
N LEU A 426 -25.48 2.85 2.25
CA LEU A 426 -24.28 3.63 1.92
C LEU A 426 -24.69 4.82 1.07
N SER A 427 -24.01 5.96 1.26
CA SER A 427 -24.17 7.14 0.40
C SER A 427 -23.76 6.89 -1.05
N GLN A 428 -24.22 7.78 -1.94
CA GLN A 428 -23.88 7.76 -3.37
C GLN A 428 -23.08 9.03 -3.73
N GLY A 429 -22.44 9.04 -4.90
CA GLY A 429 -21.84 10.25 -5.49
C GLY A 429 -20.41 10.56 -5.03
N ALA A 430 -19.72 9.58 -4.44
CA ALA A 430 -18.30 9.63 -4.12
C ALA A 430 -17.66 8.23 -4.04
N ALA A 431 -18.20 7.26 -4.79
CA ALA A 431 -17.69 5.90 -4.87
C ALA A 431 -16.50 5.85 -5.86
N VAL A 432 -15.28 5.76 -5.34
CA VAL A 432 -14.04 5.69 -6.14
C VAL A 432 -13.15 4.56 -5.62
N GLU A 433 -12.17 4.14 -6.42
CA GLU A 433 -11.20 3.14 -5.97
C GLU A 433 -10.47 3.59 -4.71
N GLY A 434 -10.14 2.64 -3.82
CA GLY A 434 -9.48 2.93 -2.55
C GLY A 434 -10.34 3.65 -1.53
N CYS A 435 -11.62 3.92 -1.87
CA CYS A 435 -12.55 4.71 -1.07
C CYS A 435 -11.93 6.03 -0.62
N GLN A 436 -11.33 6.77 -1.55
CA GLN A 436 -10.44 7.87 -1.20
C GLN A 436 -11.13 9.07 -0.53
N TYR A 437 -12.39 9.30 -0.88
CA TYR A 437 -13.14 10.48 -0.42
C TYR A 437 -13.95 10.23 0.85
N TRP A 438 -14.47 9.02 1.00
CA TRP A 438 -15.19 8.57 2.18
C TRP A 438 -15.27 7.05 2.15
N GLY A 439 -15.56 6.45 3.30
CA GLY A 439 -15.88 5.04 3.37
C GLY A 439 -16.04 4.53 4.79
N VAL A 440 -16.35 3.25 4.88
CA VAL A 440 -16.36 2.50 6.14
C VAL A 440 -15.32 1.38 6.07
N GLU A 441 -14.44 1.30 7.06
CA GLU A 441 -13.54 0.17 7.32
C GLU A 441 -14.12 -0.73 8.42
N ILE A 442 -14.23 -2.02 8.15
CA ILE A 442 -14.81 -3.03 9.06
C ILE A 442 -13.76 -4.10 9.34
N LYS A 443 -13.37 -4.26 10.61
CA LYS A 443 -12.30 -5.18 11.01
C LYS A 443 -12.84 -6.48 11.63
N THR A 444 -13.02 -7.50 10.80
CA THR A 444 -13.52 -8.83 11.22
C THR A 444 -12.46 -9.94 11.22
N HIS A 445 -11.23 -9.64 10.80
CA HIS A 445 -10.12 -10.60 10.69
C HIS A 445 -9.59 -11.10 12.03
N ALA A 446 -8.88 -12.23 12.00
CA ALA A 446 -8.12 -12.71 13.16
C ALA A 446 -6.88 -11.82 13.46
N ASP A 447 -6.28 -11.22 12.43
CA ASP A 447 -5.20 -10.27 12.63
C ASP A 447 -5.73 -8.84 12.65
N GLN A 448 -5.83 -8.25 13.84
CA GLN A 448 -6.38 -6.91 14.02
C GLN A 448 -5.41 -5.80 13.58
N ARG A 449 -4.16 -6.14 13.26
CA ARG A 449 -3.18 -5.18 12.72
C ARG A 449 -3.44 -4.84 11.25
N LEU A 450 -4.02 -5.78 10.50
CA LEU A 450 -4.32 -5.65 9.08
C LEU A 450 -5.44 -4.63 8.85
N THR A 451 -5.35 -3.82 7.79
CA THR A 451 -6.47 -2.96 7.36
C THR A 451 -7.73 -3.80 7.14
N GLY A 452 -8.86 -3.32 7.68
CA GLY A 452 -10.16 -3.97 7.50
C GLY A 452 -10.68 -3.88 6.07
N TYR A 453 -11.80 -4.53 5.81
CA TYR A 453 -12.50 -4.37 4.53
C TYR A 453 -13.07 -2.96 4.43
N ARG A 454 -12.90 -2.32 3.27
CA ARG A 454 -13.44 -0.99 2.99
C ARG A 454 -14.51 -1.03 1.92
N PHE A 455 -15.56 -0.24 2.15
CA PHE A 455 -16.70 -0.10 1.28
C PHE A 455 -17.10 1.37 1.21
N CYS A 456 -17.46 1.81 0.01
CA CYS A 456 -17.90 3.19 -0.24
C CYS A 456 -18.90 3.28 -1.39
N ALA A 457 -19.41 2.15 -1.89
CA ALA A 457 -20.32 2.11 -3.02
C ALA A 457 -21.70 1.55 -2.64
N PRO A 458 -22.80 2.10 -3.18
CA PRO A 458 -24.15 1.56 -2.96
C PRO A 458 -24.31 0.08 -3.34
N GLU A 459 -23.51 -0.40 -4.30
CA GLU A 459 -23.45 -1.79 -4.74
C GLU A 459 -23.01 -2.76 -3.63
N ASP A 460 -22.34 -2.26 -2.58
CA ASP A 460 -21.90 -3.04 -1.42
C ASP A 460 -23.01 -3.31 -0.41
N VAL A 461 -24.16 -2.66 -0.55
CA VAL A 461 -25.31 -2.94 0.31
C VAL A 461 -25.65 -4.43 0.23
N GLY A 462 -25.84 -5.02 1.42
CA GLY A 462 -26.06 -6.45 1.60
C GLY A 462 -24.80 -7.30 1.77
N VAL A 463 -23.59 -6.74 1.64
CA VAL A 463 -22.35 -7.44 2.03
C VAL A 463 -22.43 -7.84 3.50
N ARG A 464 -22.01 -9.09 3.78
CA ARG A 464 -21.98 -9.67 5.12
C ARG A 464 -20.57 -10.10 5.50
N LEU A 465 -20.21 -9.84 6.75
CA LEU A 465 -18.93 -10.19 7.36
C LEU A 465 -19.20 -10.85 8.70
N VAL A 466 -18.44 -11.91 9.04
CA VAL A 466 -18.51 -12.55 10.35
C VAL A 466 -17.16 -12.40 11.03
N SER A 467 -17.16 -11.89 12.25
CA SER A 467 -15.94 -11.63 13.01
C SER A 467 -15.27 -12.91 13.51
N ASN A 468 -13.95 -12.82 13.67
CA ASN A 468 -13.16 -13.80 14.40
C ASN A 468 -13.11 -13.51 15.92
N PHE A 469 -13.58 -12.33 16.34
CA PHE A 469 -13.54 -11.85 17.72
C PHE A 469 -14.87 -11.27 18.18
N ASN A 470 -15.00 -11.14 19.49
CA ASN A 470 -16.14 -10.51 20.14
C ASN A 470 -16.06 -8.97 20.15
N ILE A 471 -15.09 -8.37 19.46
CA ILE A 471 -15.01 -6.92 19.23
C ILE A 471 -14.80 -6.72 17.73
N VAL A 472 -15.64 -5.89 17.12
CA VAL A 472 -15.51 -5.45 15.73
C VAL A 472 -15.36 -3.93 15.72
N PRO A 473 -14.15 -3.43 15.46
CA PRO A 473 -13.97 -2.02 15.13
C PRO A 473 -14.61 -1.69 13.78
N ILE A 474 -15.38 -0.61 13.77
CA ILE A 474 -15.90 0.07 12.58
C ILE A 474 -15.27 1.47 12.58
N ILE A 475 -14.62 1.83 11.47
CA ILE A 475 -14.04 3.15 11.29
C ILE A 475 -14.72 3.80 10.09
N THR A 476 -15.41 4.91 10.30
CA THR A 476 -15.92 5.75 9.21
C THR A 476 -15.00 6.93 9.01
N TYR A 477 -14.81 7.33 7.76
CA TYR A 477 -13.94 8.45 7.43
C TYR A 477 -14.46 9.22 6.23
N ASN A 478 -14.13 10.52 6.17
CA ASN A 478 -14.66 11.43 5.16
C ASN A 478 -13.76 12.65 4.95
N ILE A 479 -13.56 13.01 3.68
CA ILE A 479 -13.02 14.31 3.24
C ILE A 479 -13.98 15.05 2.30
N PHE A 480 -15.17 14.51 2.01
CA PHE A 480 -16.05 14.98 0.94
C PHE A 480 -17.51 15.05 1.37
N TYR A 481 -18.12 16.25 1.28
CA TYR A 481 -19.51 16.51 1.66
C TYR A 481 -19.87 15.84 3.01
N ALA A 482 -21.14 15.55 3.27
CA ALA A 482 -21.53 14.61 4.32
C ALA A 482 -22.00 13.30 3.69
N THR A 483 -21.57 12.18 4.27
CA THR A 483 -21.90 10.83 3.83
C THR A 483 -22.32 9.98 5.03
N TYR A 484 -23.21 9.03 4.79
CA TYR A 484 -23.73 8.12 5.81
C TYR A 484 -23.46 6.65 5.47
N VAL A 485 -23.47 5.84 6.53
CA VAL A 485 -23.51 4.38 6.48
C VAL A 485 -24.52 3.84 7.49
N ASP A 486 -25.29 2.83 7.07
CA ASP A 486 -26.12 2.00 7.95
C ASP A 486 -25.52 0.61 8.05
N ILE A 487 -25.31 0.14 9.27
CA ILE A 487 -24.75 -1.17 9.58
C ILE A 487 -25.72 -1.94 10.47
N GLN A 488 -26.16 -3.10 9.99
CA GLN A 488 -26.87 -4.07 10.81
C GLN A 488 -25.88 -5.05 11.45
N TYR A 489 -26.06 -5.34 12.73
CA TYR A 489 -25.19 -6.26 13.46
C TYR A 489 -25.95 -7.13 14.45
N ARG A 490 -25.41 -8.33 14.72
CA ARG A 490 -25.89 -9.25 15.76
C ARG A 490 -24.82 -10.27 16.12
N ILE A 491 -25.01 -10.96 17.25
CA ILE A 491 -24.25 -12.15 17.62
C ILE A 491 -24.67 -13.32 16.71
N VAL A 492 -23.70 -14.11 16.27
CA VAL A 492 -23.92 -15.36 15.51
C VAL A 492 -23.05 -16.50 16.05
N GLY A 493 -23.60 -17.72 16.03
CA GLY A 493 -22.95 -18.96 16.44
C GLY A 493 -23.17 -19.34 17.92
N ASP A 494 -23.07 -20.63 18.22
CA ASP A 494 -23.05 -21.15 19.59
C ASP A 494 -21.75 -20.69 20.28
N ASN A 495 -21.80 -20.51 21.61
CA ASN A 495 -20.71 -20.03 22.48
C ASN A 495 -19.41 -20.86 22.40
N VAL A 496 -18.69 -20.80 21.28
CA VAL A 496 -17.45 -21.55 21.01
C VAL A 496 -16.45 -20.64 20.30
N GLY A 497 -16.16 -19.50 20.91
CA GLY A 497 -14.95 -18.74 20.58
C GLY A 497 -13.92 -19.04 21.65
N GLY A 498 -12.83 -19.67 21.23
CA GLY A 498 -11.71 -19.94 22.12
C GLY A 498 -11.12 -18.63 22.68
N PRO A 499 -10.37 -18.71 23.79
CA PRO A 499 -9.63 -17.57 24.31
C PRO A 499 -8.66 -17.02 23.25
N MET A 500 -8.50 -15.70 23.25
CA MET A 500 -7.62 -14.94 22.37
C MET A 500 -6.18 -15.50 22.42
N PRO A 501 -5.55 -15.83 21.29
CA PRO A 501 -4.10 -16.03 21.28
C PRO A 501 -3.47 -14.68 21.58
N GLN A 502 -2.85 -14.54 22.75
CA GLN A 502 -1.70 -13.64 22.81
C GLN A 502 -0.65 -14.17 21.83
N PRO A 503 0.23 -13.34 21.26
CA PRO A 503 1.49 -13.85 20.73
C PRO A 503 2.25 -14.49 21.90
N GLN A 504 1.92 -15.74 22.22
CA GLN A 504 2.72 -16.55 23.12
C GLN A 504 3.96 -16.98 22.33
N PRO A 505 5.16 -16.91 22.94
CA PRO A 505 6.24 -17.80 22.55
C PRO A 505 5.68 -19.22 22.60
N ASN A 506 5.70 -19.93 21.47
CA ASN A 506 5.11 -21.25 21.31
C ASN A 506 5.57 -22.20 22.43
N SER A 507 4.70 -22.49 23.41
CA SER A 507 5.04 -23.30 24.59
C SER A 507 4.50 -24.74 24.52
N ASN A 508 3.69 -25.09 23.51
CA ASN A 508 3.26 -26.47 23.28
C ASN A 508 3.73 -26.98 21.92
N CYS A 509 4.91 -27.60 21.93
CA CYS A 509 5.53 -28.24 20.79
C CYS A 509 4.94 -29.63 20.53
N VAL A 510 3.71 -29.71 19.99
CA VAL A 510 3.05 -30.98 19.68
C VAL A 510 2.63 -31.02 18.22
N ASP A 511 2.92 -32.13 17.54
CA ASP A 511 2.50 -32.34 16.16
C ASP A 511 0.99 -32.59 16.05
N ASN A 512 0.39 -32.10 14.97
CA ASN A 512 -1.01 -32.36 14.66
C ASN A 512 -1.22 -33.85 14.30
N GLU A 513 -2.42 -34.41 14.53
CA GLU A 513 -2.76 -35.81 14.21
C GLU A 513 -2.49 -36.18 12.74
N GLN A 514 -2.62 -35.22 11.82
CA GLN A 514 -2.35 -35.44 10.40
C GLN A 514 -0.85 -35.50 10.06
N CYS A 515 0.02 -35.07 10.98
CA CYS A 515 1.46 -34.99 10.77
C CYS A 515 2.08 -36.34 10.44
N ALA A 516 1.72 -37.39 11.17
CA ALA A 516 2.28 -38.73 10.99
C ALA A 516 2.11 -39.24 9.55
N THR A 517 0.96 -38.96 8.94
CA THR A 517 0.66 -39.33 7.54
C THR A 517 1.41 -38.43 6.55
N LEU A 518 1.51 -37.13 6.81
CA LEU A 518 2.17 -36.15 5.93
C LEU A 518 3.69 -36.37 5.87
N VAL A 519 4.32 -36.65 7.00
CA VAL A 519 5.76 -36.95 7.07
C VAL A 519 6.09 -38.24 6.32
N ARG A 520 5.27 -39.29 6.47
CA ARG A 520 5.49 -40.59 5.82
C ARG A 520 5.31 -40.59 4.30
N THR A 521 4.38 -39.80 3.77
CA THR A 521 3.97 -39.92 2.37
C THR A 521 4.56 -38.86 1.44
N LYS A 522 4.99 -37.71 1.96
CA LYS A 522 5.39 -36.55 1.11
C LYS A 522 6.65 -35.82 1.55
N ASN A 523 7.48 -36.46 2.39
CA ASN A 523 8.70 -35.85 2.91
C ASN A 523 8.41 -34.43 3.49
N PHE A 524 7.26 -34.28 4.15
CA PHE A 524 6.59 -32.99 4.42
C PHE A 524 7.49 -31.95 5.11
N CYS A 525 8.25 -32.37 6.12
CA CYS A 525 9.17 -31.50 6.88
C CYS A 525 10.30 -30.93 5.98
N GLN A 526 10.79 -31.75 5.05
CA GLN A 526 11.88 -31.40 4.13
C GLN A 526 11.38 -30.85 2.79
N SER A 527 10.08 -30.98 2.52
CA SER A 527 9.44 -30.55 1.27
C SER A 527 9.49 -29.05 1.12
N ARG A 528 9.98 -28.57 -0.03
CA ARG A 528 10.04 -27.14 -0.37
C ARG A 528 8.69 -26.56 -0.79
N PHE A 529 7.68 -27.42 -0.97
CA PHE A 529 6.32 -27.03 -1.37
C PHE A 529 5.49 -26.44 -0.22
N PHE A 530 5.76 -26.84 1.02
CA PHE A 530 5.05 -26.35 2.20
C PHE A 530 5.86 -25.25 2.89
N THR A 531 5.21 -24.15 3.27
CA THR A 531 5.89 -23.04 3.95
C THR A 531 6.29 -23.43 5.37
N GLU A 532 7.30 -22.78 5.94
CA GLU A 532 7.64 -22.99 7.36
C GLU A 532 6.44 -22.77 8.29
N SER A 533 5.55 -21.81 7.98
CA SER A 533 4.35 -21.58 8.77
C SER A 533 3.40 -22.78 8.73
N VAL A 534 3.25 -23.44 7.58
CA VAL A 534 2.42 -24.64 7.44
C VAL A 534 3.08 -25.83 8.14
N LYS A 535 4.42 -25.96 8.04
CA LYS A 535 5.16 -27.01 8.74
C LYS A 535 5.17 -26.81 10.26
N ARG A 536 5.29 -25.57 10.74
CA ARG A 536 5.15 -25.19 12.16
C ARG A 536 3.73 -25.36 12.66
N GLY A 537 2.73 -25.19 11.81
CA GLY A 537 1.33 -25.39 12.18
C GLY A 537 0.91 -26.86 12.26
N LEU A 538 1.48 -27.72 11.40
CA LEU A 538 1.07 -29.13 11.30
C LEU A 538 2.05 -30.10 11.95
N CYS A 539 3.35 -29.86 11.86
CA CYS A 539 4.41 -30.73 12.36
C CYS A 539 5.54 -29.95 13.08
N PRO A 540 5.25 -29.08 14.08
CA PRO A 540 6.27 -28.26 14.74
C PRO A 540 7.39 -29.06 15.41
N LYS A 541 7.09 -30.23 15.99
CA LYS A 541 8.08 -31.10 16.65
C LYS A 541 8.79 -32.00 15.63
N SER A 542 8.05 -32.70 14.78
CA SER A 542 8.62 -33.58 13.74
C SER A 542 9.47 -32.84 12.70
N SER A 543 9.19 -31.56 12.46
CA SER A 543 10.01 -30.72 11.57
C SER A 543 11.15 -29.98 12.27
N GLY A 544 11.35 -30.19 13.59
CA GLY A 544 12.46 -29.62 14.34
C GLY A 544 12.36 -28.13 14.67
N PHE A 545 11.16 -27.54 14.62
CA PHE A 545 10.97 -26.11 14.96
C PHE A 545 10.91 -25.84 16.45
N CYS A 546 10.78 -26.89 17.26
CA CYS A 546 10.87 -26.87 18.72
C CYS A 546 11.19 -28.30 19.20
N ARG A 547 11.64 -28.45 20.45
CA ARG A 547 12.01 -29.74 21.06
C ARG A 547 10.96 -30.23 22.03
#